data_AF-A0A2W5GFG1-F1
#
_entry.id   AF-A0A2W5GFG1-F1
#
_cell.length_a   1.000
_cell.length_b   1.000
_cell.length_c   1.000
_cell.angle_alpha   90.00
_cell.angle_beta   90.00
_cell.angle_gamma   90.00
#
_symmetry.space_group_name_H-M   'P 1'
#
loop_
_entity.id
_entity.type
_entity.pdbx_description
1 polymer ?
#
loop_
_entity_poly.entity_id
_entity_poly.type
_entity_poly.pdbx_seq_one_letter_code
_entity_poly.pdbx_strand_id
1 'polypeptide(L)'
;MKNNILEFYKDKHEIPLFYCESGSRLWGIASPDSDYDVRGIHLLSKEQYFGFKKEPDTLSKMDGLFDFESFSLDKFCQLILKSNPNLLEWLRSDLVYFNELPDWENFRVEVLKNIDMSALYFHYLSIAKGHIA
;
A
#
# COMPACT_ATOMS: atom_id res chain seq x y z
N MET A 1 -5.91 -1.58 -14.83
CA MET A 1 -5.86 -1.79 -13.37
C MET A 1 -6.99 -1.09 -12.61
N LYS A 2 -7.21 0.22 -12.79
CA LYS A 2 -8.31 0.98 -12.13
C LYS A 2 -9.65 0.24 -12.07
N ASN A 3 -10.13 -0.32 -13.18
CA ASN A 3 -11.41 -1.03 -13.22
C ASN A 3 -11.43 -2.29 -12.33
N ASN A 4 -10.31 -3.03 -12.24
CA ASN A 4 -10.22 -4.22 -11.38
C ASN A 4 -10.28 -3.83 -9.90
N ILE A 5 -9.64 -2.72 -9.53
CA ILE A 5 -9.73 -2.14 -8.18
C ILE A 5 -11.17 -1.76 -7.88
N LEU A 6 -11.84 -1.03 -8.77
CA LEU A 6 -13.23 -0.61 -8.56
C LEU A 6 -14.19 -1.81 -8.49
N GLU A 7 -13.98 -2.86 -9.30
CA GLU A 7 -14.76 -4.10 -9.23
C GLU A 7 -14.54 -4.82 -7.88
N PHE A 8 -13.32 -4.82 -7.33
CA PHE A 8 -13.06 -5.40 -6.01
C PHE A 8 -13.88 -4.73 -4.89
N TYR A 9 -14.13 -3.41 -5.02
CA TYR A 9 -14.89 -2.61 -4.05
C TYR A 9 -16.40 -2.52 -4.31
N LYS A 10 -16.89 -3.02 -5.45
CA LYS A 10 -18.28 -2.82 -5.89
C LYS A 10 -19.35 -3.25 -4.88
N ASP A 11 -19.12 -4.37 -4.19
CA ASP A 11 -20.02 -4.92 -3.18
C ASP A 11 -19.50 -4.73 -1.75
N LYS A 12 -18.58 -3.77 -1.57
CA LYS A 12 -17.92 -3.45 -0.29
C LYS A 12 -18.34 -2.07 0.19
N HIS A 13 -18.20 -1.85 1.50
CA HIS A 13 -18.52 -0.56 2.10
C HIS A 13 -17.30 0.36 2.19
N GLU A 14 -16.10 -0.22 2.11
CA GLU A 14 -14.83 0.50 2.06
C GLU A 14 -14.69 1.31 0.78
N ILE A 15 -14.04 2.47 0.91
CA ILE A 15 -13.85 3.41 -0.20
C ILE A 15 -12.38 3.35 -0.64
N PRO A 16 -12.07 2.99 -1.90
CA PRO A 16 -10.70 3.05 -2.41
C PRO A 16 -10.18 4.49 -2.42
N LEU A 17 -8.94 4.72 -1.99
CA LEU A 17 -8.33 6.06 -1.97
C LEU A 17 -7.13 6.19 -2.92
N PHE A 18 -6.18 5.26 -2.83
CA PHE A 18 -4.94 5.30 -3.61
C PHE A 18 -4.44 3.90 -3.87
N TYR A 19 -3.97 3.63 -5.10
CA TYR A 19 -3.37 2.36 -5.49
C TYR A 19 -2.21 2.59 -6.47
N CYS A 20 -1.13 1.86 -6.27
CA CYS A 20 0.04 1.86 -7.12
C CYS A 20 0.54 0.43 -7.37
N GLU A 21 1.47 0.31 -8.31
CA GLU A 21 2.29 -0.89 -8.48
C GLU A 21 3.38 -0.93 -7.40
N SER A 22 3.63 -2.10 -6.86
CA SER A 22 4.81 -2.45 -6.06
C SER A 22 5.61 -3.51 -6.84
N GLY A 23 6.83 -3.85 -6.48
CA GLY A 23 7.49 -5.02 -7.06
C GLY A 23 7.96 -4.89 -8.52
N SER A 24 8.05 -6.03 -9.22
CA SER A 24 8.91 -6.20 -10.40
C SER A 24 8.62 -5.23 -11.56
N ARG A 25 7.34 -4.87 -11.73
CA ARG A 25 6.86 -3.95 -12.76
C ARG A 25 7.29 -2.52 -12.49
N LEU A 26 7.28 -2.10 -11.23
CA LEU A 26 7.81 -0.80 -10.80
C LEU A 26 9.31 -0.68 -11.11
N TRP A 27 10.07 -1.77 -10.96
CA TRP A 27 11.51 -1.79 -11.22
C TRP A 27 11.90 -2.04 -12.68
N GLY A 28 10.92 -2.24 -13.58
CA GLY A 28 11.18 -2.51 -15.00
C GLY A 28 11.81 -3.87 -15.29
N ILE A 29 11.71 -4.82 -14.35
CA ILE A 29 12.27 -6.18 -14.45
C ILE A 29 11.19 -7.26 -14.64
N ALA A 30 9.94 -6.85 -14.87
CA ALA A 30 8.82 -7.76 -15.02
C ALA A 30 8.92 -8.59 -16.31
N SER A 31 8.68 -9.89 -16.17
CA SER A 31 8.40 -10.82 -17.26
C SER A 31 6.90 -10.80 -17.62
N PRO A 32 6.50 -11.38 -18.77
CA PRO A 32 5.09 -11.51 -19.13
C PRO A 32 4.24 -12.20 -18.06
N ASP A 33 4.82 -13.18 -17.36
CA ASP A 33 4.18 -13.96 -16.30
C ASP A 33 4.31 -13.32 -14.91
N SER A 34 4.86 -12.11 -14.80
CA SER A 34 4.95 -11.40 -13.52
C SER A 34 3.57 -10.94 -13.06
N ASP A 35 3.31 -11.13 -11.77
CA ASP A 35 2.12 -10.62 -11.10
C ASP A 35 2.08 -9.08 -11.17
N TYR A 36 0.89 -8.54 -10.91
CA TYR A 36 0.63 -7.14 -10.64
C TYR A 36 0.47 -7.01 -9.12
N ASP A 37 1.49 -6.49 -8.45
CA ASP A 37 1.50 -6.20 -7.03
C ASP A 37 0.75 -4.88 -6.78
N VAL A 38 -0.57 -4.95 -6.80
CA VAL A 38 -1.42 -3.79 -6.57
C VAL A 38 -1.52 -3.52 -5.09
N ARG A 39 -0.87 -2.44 -4.66
CA ARG A 39 -0.84 -2.02 -3.26
C ARG A 39 -1.56 -0.69 -3.08
N GLY A 40 -2.23 -0.50 -1.96
CA GLY A 40 -2.97 0.73 -1.77
C GLY A 40 -3.62 0.95 -0.42
N ILE A 41 -4.52 1.93 -0.41
CA ILE A 41 -5.12 2.49 0.79
C ILE A 41 -6.63 2.61 0.57
N HIS A 42 -7.39 2.24 1.60
CA HIS A 42 -8.85 2.42 1.63
C HIS A 42 -9.31 3.12 2.90
N LEU A 43 -10.48 3.74 2.83
CA LEU A 43 -11.21 4.25 3.97
C LEU A 43 -12.25 3.21 4.41
N LEU A 44 -12.33 2.94 5.71
CA LEU A 44 -13.44 2.18 6.28
C LEU A 44 -14.74 2.99 6.18
N SER A 45 -15.88 2.33 5.96
CA SER A 45 -17.19 2.99 6.08
C SER A 45 -17.45 3.50 7.50
N LYS A 46 -18.44 4.39 7.66
CA LYS A 46 -18.82 4.92 8.97
C LYS A 46 -19.26 3.80 9.91
N GLU A 47 -20.02 2.84 9.40
CA GLU A 47 -20.55 1.70 10.13
C GLU A 47 -19.42 0.79 10.62
N GLN A 48 -18.39 0.59 9.78
CA GLN A 48 -17.19 -0.16 10.14
C GLN A 48 -16.33 0.56 11.18
N TYR A 49 -16.20 1.89 11.06
CA TYR A 49 -15.37 2.69 11.96
C TYR A 49 -15.98 2.86 13.36
N PHE A 50 -17.30 3.06 13.44
CA PHE A 50 -18.03 3.25 14.70
C PHE A 50 -18.70 1.97 15.23
N GLY A 51 -18.56 0.86 14.51
CA GLY A 51 -19.10 -0.44 14.92
C GLY A 51 -18.39 -1.01 16.15
N PHE A 52 -19.08 -1.88 16.88
CA PHE A 52 -18.50 -2.59 18.03
C PHE A 52 -17.52 -3.71 17.61
N LYS A 53 -17.59 -4.15 16.35
CA LYS A 53 -16.71 -5.17 15.82
C LYS A 53 -15.46 -4.51 15.28
N LYS A 54 -14.30 -5.07 15.63
CA LYS A 54 -13.03 -4.68 15.03
C LYS A 54 -12.98 -5.19 13.60
N GLU A 55 -12.95 -4.26 12.65
CA GLU A 55 -12.77 -4.58 11.24
C GLU A 55 -11.29 -4.84 10.90
N PRO A 56 -11.00 -5.66 9.88
CA PRO A 56 -9.64 -5.86 9.40
C PRO A 56 -9.04 -4.53 8.95
N ASP A 57 -7.78 -4.29 9.31
CA ASP A 57 -7.04 -3.11 8.83
C ASP A 57 -6.37 -3.34 7.46
N THR A 58 -6.59 -4.53 6.88
CA THR A 58 -5.97 -4.99 5.64
C THR A 58 -6.98 -5.83 4.85
N LEU A 59 -7.13 -5.50 3.58
CA LEU A 59 -7.87 -6.30 2.61
C LEU A 59 -6.87 -6.88 1.61
N SER A 60 -6.98 -8.18 1.31
CA SER A 60 -6.13 -8.85 0.32
C SER A 60 -6.92 -9.73 -0.62
N LYS A 61 -6.41 -9.89 -1.85
CA LYS A 61 -7.00 -10.73 -2.89
C LYS A 61 -5.91 -11.16 -3.86
N MET A 62 -5.75 -12.47 -4.04
CA MET A 62 -4.95 -13.04 -5.12
C MET A 62 -5.89 -13.68 -6.15
N ASP A 63 -5.78 -13.28 -7.41
CA ASP A 63 -6.59 -13.80 -8.52
C ASP A 63 -5.78 -13.86 -9.82
N GLY A 64 -5.26 -15.04 -10.16
CA GLY A 64 -4.30 -15.19 -11.24
C GLY A 64 -3.07 -14.33 -10.98
N LEU A 65 -2.75 -13.43 -11.92
CA LEU A 65 -1.64 -12.49 -11.82
C LEU A 65 -2.00 -11.21 -11.03
N PHE A 66 -3.19 -11.09 -10.47
CA PHE A 66 -3.60 -9.93 -9.69
C PHE A 66 -3.36 -10.19 -8.20
N ASP A 67 -2.27 -9.65 -7.66
CA ASP A 67 -1.97 -9.68 -6.23
C ASP A 67 -2.29 -8.31 -5.62
N PHE A 68 -3.42 -8.25 -4.92
CA PHE A 68 -3.96 -7.03 -4.35
C PHE A 68 -3.83 -7.00 -2.84
N GLU A 69 -3.31 -5.90 -2.31
CA GLU A 69 -3.30 -5.59 -0.88
C GLU A 69 -3.69 -4.12 -0.64
N SER A 70 -4.56 -3.88 0.33
CA SER A 70 -5.05 -2.56 0.67
C SER A 70 -5.06 -2.37 2.18
N PHE A 71 -4.36 -1.34 2.68
CA PHE A 71 -4.38 -0.97 4.10
C PHE A 71 -5.46 0.05 4.40
N SER A 72 -6.05 -0.03 5.60
CA SER A 72 -6.92 1.04 6.08
C SER A 72 -6.11 2.34 6.23
N LEU A 73 -6.77 3.47 6.07
CA LEU A 73 -6.13 4.79 6.22
C LEU A 73 -5.41 4.92 7.57
N ASP A 74 -5.98 4.39 8.65
CA ASP A 74 -5.36 4.42 9.98
C ASP A 74 -4.06 3.63 10.03
N LYS A 75 -4.06 2.40 9.47
CA LYS A 75 -2.86 1.56 9.39
C LYS A 75 -1.79 2.24 8.54
N PHE A 76 -2.19 2.81 7.40
CA PHE A 76 -1.29 3.56 6.53
C PHE A 76 -0.61 4.70 7.28
N CYS A 77 -1.37 5.56 7.96
CA CYS A 77 -0.82 6.66 8.76
C CYS A 77 0.14 6.15 9.86
N GLN A 78 -0.23 5.09 10.59
CA GLN A 78 0.63 4.52 11.63
C GLN A 78 1.95 3.97 11.08
N LEU A 79 1.93 3.36 9.90
CA LEU A 79 3.12 2.81 9.26
C LEU A 79 4.02 3.90 8.67
N ILE A 80 3.45 4.99 8.15
CA ILE A 80 4.22 6.17 7.72
C ILE A 80 4.98 6.77 8.90
N LEU A 81 4.30 6.95 10.04
CA LEU A 81 4.93 7.49 11.25
C LEU A 81 6.09 6.62 11.74
N LYS A 82 6.09 5.33 11.40
CA LYS A 82 7.17 4.38 11.72
C LYS A 82 8.23 4.26 10.63
N SER A 83 8.15 5.07 9.57
CA SER A 83 9.02 4.98 8.39
C SER A 83 9.09 3.56 7.84
N ASN A 84 7.93 2.89 7.75
CA ASN A 84 7.86 1.51 7.28
C ASN A 84 8.31 1.41 5.81
N PRO A 85 9.22 0.48 5.46
CA PRO A 85 9.79 0.40 4.12
C PRO A 85 8.82 -0.06 3.04
N ASN A 86 7.79 -0.86 3.36
CA ASN A 86 6.78 -1.23 2.37
C ASN A 86 6.02 0.03 1.92
N LEU A 87 5.65 0.90 2.86
CA LEU A 87 5.01 2.17 2.51
C LEU A 87 5.94 3.13 1.79
N LEU A 88 7.23 3.10 2.11
CA LEU A 88 8.21 3.86 1.35
C LEU A 88 8.24 3.44 -0.13
N GLU A 89 8.17 2.15 -0.41
CA GLU A 89 8.09 1.65 -1.79
C GLU A 89 6.84 2.18 -2.50
N TRP A 90 5.67 2.13 -1.85
CA TRP A 90 4.42 2.61 -2.42
C TRP A 90 4.46 4.12 -2.71
N LEU A 91 5.01 4.90 -1.77
CA LEU A 91 5.18 6.35 -1.92
C LEU A 91 6.20 6.73 -2.99
N ARG A 92 7.14 5.85 -3.33
CA ARG A 92 8.11 6.06 -4.42
C ARG A 92 7.63 5.50 -5.76
N SER A 93 6.48 4.84 -5.79
CA SER A 93 5.95 4.28 -7.03
C SER A 93 5.48 5.40 -7.97
N ASP A 94 6.04 5.42 -9.17
CA ASP A 94 5.59 6.31 -10.26
C ASP A 94 4.47 5.67 -11.10
N LEU A 95 4.16 4.38 -10.85
CA LEU A 95 3.09 3.64 -11.51
C LEU A 95 1.82 3.67 -10.65
N VAL A 96 1.10 4.79 -10.71
CA VAL A 96 -0.15 5.00 -9.98
C VAL A 96 -1.34 4.48 -10.80
N TYR A 97 -2.11 3.57 -10.21
CA TYR A 97 -3.30 2.97 -10.83
C TYR A 97 -4.58 3.73 -10.52
N PHE A 98 -4.66 4.35 -9.34
CA PHE A 98 -5.83 5.08 -8.87
C PHE A 98 -5.42 6.05 -7.76
N ASN A 99 -5.97 7.26 -7.77
CA ASN A 99 -5.71 8.24 -6.71
C ASN A 99 -6.86 9.25 -6.62
N GLU A 100 -7.51 9.31 -5.46
CA GLU A 100 -8.55 10.29 -5.11
C GLU A 100 -8.12 11.14 -3.90
N LEU A 101 -6.87 10.98 -3.42
CA LEU A 101 -6.37 11.77 -2.29
C LEU A 101 -6.06 13.20 -2.74
N PRO A 102 -6.59 14.22 -2.03
CA PRO A 102 -6.26 15.60 -2.32
C PRO A 102 -4.80 15.89 -1.99
N ASP A 103 -4.17 16.71 -2.82
CA ASP A 103 -2.80 17.18 -2.63
C ASP A 103 -1.76 16.07 -2.41
N TRP A 104 -1.98 14.91 -3.04
CA TRP A 104 -1.15 13.71 -2.88
C TRP A 104 0.34 13.96 -3.12
N GLU A 105 0.69 14.77 -4.12
CA GLU A 105 2.10 14.99 -4.46
C GLU A 105 2.85 15.75 -3.36
N ASN A 106 2.24 16.79 -2.79
CA ASN A 106 2.86 17.51 -1.68
C ASN A 106 2.99 16.61 -0.45
N PHE A 107 1.94 15.84 -0.13
CA PHE A 107 1.99 14.84 0.94
C PHE A 107 3.14 13.84 0.73
N ARG A 108 3.25 13.27 -0.47
CA ARG A 108 4.29 12.32 -0.87
C ARG A 108 5.68 12.92 -0.69
N VAL A 109 5.90 14.12 -1.22
CA VAL A 109 7.18 14.84 -1.10
C VAL A 109 7.54 15.12 0.36
N GLU A 110 6.59 15.59 1.17
CA GLU A 110 6.86 15.91 2.58
C GLU A 110 7.12 14.66 3.42
N VAL A 111 6.39 13.57 3.21
CA VAL A 111 6.67 12.30 3.90
C VAL A 111 8.06 11.80 3.51
N LEU A 112 8.40 11.77 2.23
CA LEU A 112 9.71 11.29 1.76
C LEU A 112 10.88 12.11 2.30
N LYS A 113 10.70 13.41 2.55
CA LYS A 113 11.72 14.26 3.19
C LYS A 113 11.92 13.98 4.68
N ASN A 114 10.92 13.45 5.37
CA ASN A 114 10.89 13.30 6.84
C ASN A 114 11.02 11.85 7.31
N ILE A 115 11.49 10.95 6.46
CA ILE A 115 11.72 9.54 6.81
C ILE A 115 12.82 9.41 7.86
N ASP A 116 12.58 8.56 8.84
CA ASP A 116 13.59 8.12 9.80
C ASP A 116 14.50 7.04 9.17
N MET A 117 15.69 7.48 8.77
CA MET A 117 16.72 6.62 8.19
C MET A 117 17.22 5.54 9.16
N SER A 118 17.14 5.77 10.47
CA SER A 118 17.55 4.78 11.48
C SER A 118 16.56 3.63 11.51
N ALA A 119 15.26 3.93 11.46
CA ALA A 119 14.20 2.93 11.39
C ALA A 119 14.36 2.03 10.16
N LEU A 120 14.65 2.62 8.99
CA LEU A 120 14.95 1.87 7.77
C LEU A 120 16.21 0.99 7.91
N TYR A 121 17.30 1.56 8.44
CA TYR A 121 18.54 0.82 8.66
C TYR A 121 18.32 -0.43 9.51
N PHE A 122 17.65 -0.29 10.66
CA PHE A 122 17.39 -1.43 11.53
C PHE A 122 16.44 -2.45 10.90
N HIS A 123 15.46 -2.01 10.12
CA HIS A 123 14.59 -2.92 9.36
C HIS A 123 15.38 -3.78 8.38
N TYR A 124 16.17 -3.17 7.50
CA TYR A 124 16.97 -3.91 6.51
C TYR A 124 18.06 -4.76 7.17
N LEU A 125 18.67 -4.28 8.25
CA LEU A 125 19.63 -5.08 9.02
C LEU A 125 18.98 -6.35 9.60
N SER A 126 17.75 -6.24 10.11
CA SER A 126 17.00 -7.39 10.61
C SER A 126 16.73 -8.42 9.51
N ILE A 127 16.31 -7.96 8.31
CA ILE A 127 16.09 -8.83 7.15
C ILE A 127 17.39 -9.53 6.76
N ALA A 128 18.48 -8.78 6.63
CA ALA A 128 19.78 -9.34 6.23
C ALA A 128 20.26 -10.41 7.21
N LYS A 129 20.15 -10.16 8.52
CA LYS A 129 20.49 -11.14 9.56
C LYS A 129 19.65 -12.42 9.47
N GLY A 130 18.37 -12.31 9.12
CA GLY A 130 17.49 -13.46 8.96
C GLY A 130 17.83 -14.37 7.76
N HIS A 131 18.53 -13.86 6.74
CA HIS A 131 18.90 -14.62 5.54
C HIS A 131 20.35 -15.14 5.57
N ILE A 132 21.17 -14.70 6.52
CA ILE A 132 22.58 -15.09 6.67
C ILE A 132 22.76 -16.18 7.75
N ALA A 133 21.70 -16.55 8.46
CA ALA A 133 21.69 -17.57 9.51
C ALA A 133 21.40 -18.99 9.00
#